data_AF-A0A9E5S7F2-F1
#
_entry.id   AF-A0A9E5S7F2-F1
#
_cell.length_a   1.000
_cell.length_b   1.000
_cell.length_c   1.000
_cell.angle_alpha   90.00
_cell.angle_beta   90.00
_cell.angle_gamma   90.00
#
_symmetry.space_group_name_H-M   'P 1'
#
loop_
_entity.id
_entity.type
_entity.pdbx_description
1 polymer ?
#
loop_
_entity_poly.entity_id
_entity_poly.type
_entity_poly.pdbx_seq_one_letter_code
_entity_poly.pdbx_strand_id
1 'polypeptide(L)'
;MAQNLSIREEIEQREIEYLAPYAALCVKSKGRLYPEEPCSVRTAYMRDRDRIIYSKAFRRLKHKTQVFIAPEGDHYRTRSTHTIEVSQISRTLARALL
;
A
#
# COMPACT_ATOMS: atom_id res chain seq x y z
N MET A 1 -23.36 8.03 25.18
CA MET A 1 -23.58 8.29 23.74
C MET A 1 -22.45 7.58 23.01
N ALA A 2 -22.71 6.42 22.40
CA ALA A 2 -21.68 5.72 21.64
C ALA A 2 -21.27 6.60 20.46
N GLN A 3 -20.03 7.07 20.44
CA GLN A 3 -19.48 7.80 19.31
C GLN A 3 -19.47 6.84 18.12
N ASN A 4 -20.21 7.17 17.06
CA ASN A 4 -20.26 6.38 15.84
C ASN A 4 -18.93 6.60 15.11
N LEU A 5 -17.95 5.71 15.36
CA LEU A 5 -16.65 5.76 14.71
C LEU A 5 -16.81 5.54 13.20
N SER A 6 -16.02 6.25 12.41
CA SER A 6 -15.95 6.01 10.97
C SER A 6 -15.18 4.71 10.69
N ILE A 7 -15.44 4.05 9.55
CA ILE A 7 -14.73 2.80 9.17
C ILE A 7 -13.20 3.01 9.19
N ARG A 8 -12.72 4.18 8.74
CA ARG A 8 -11.30 4.56 8.84
C ARG A 8 -10.82 4.52 10.29
N GLU A 9 -11.56 5.13 11.21
CA GLU A 9 -11.18 5.25 12.62
C GLU A 9 -11.18 3.89 13.32
N GLU A 10 -12.11 3.00 12.96
CA GLU A 10 -12.11 1.61 13.42
C GLU A 10 -10.85 0.85 12.95
N ILE A 11 -10.43 1.04 11.69
CA ILE A 11 -9.21 0.42 11.16
C ILE A 11 -7.98 0.99 11.87
N GLU A 12 -7.91 2.30 12.05
CA GLU A 12 -6.83 2.99 12.76
C GLU A 12 -6.71 2.53 14.22
N GLN A 13 -7.83 2.30 14.91
CA GLN A 13 -7.84 1.75 16.26
C GLN A 13 -7.31 0.31 16.30
N ARG A 14 -7.73 -0.53 15.35
CA ARG A 14 -7.18 -1.89 15.22
C ARG A 14 -5.68 -1.87 14.94
N GLU A 15 -5.17 -0.92 14.16
CA GLU A 15 -3.72 -0.77 13.95
C GLU A 15 -2.98 -0.54 15.27
N ILE A 16 -3.53 0.27 16.18
CA ILE A 16 -2.91 0.54 17.49
C ILE A 16 -2.90 -0.72 18.37
N GLU A 17 -3.98 -1.51 18.34
CA GLU A 17 -4.16 -2.68 19.21
C GLU A 17 -3.37 -3.91 18.75
N TYR A 18 -3.28 -4.14 17.43
CA TYR A 18 -2.78 -5.39 16.87
C TYR A 18 -1.38 -5.30 16.26
N LEU A 19 -0.85 -4.11 15.97
CA LEU A 19 0.49 -4.00 15.38
C LEU A 19 1.57 -3.96 16.46
N ALA A 20 2.75 -4.50 16.14
CA ALA A 20 3.93 -4.45 16.99
C ALA A 20 4.26 -3.02 17.47
N PRO A 21 4.90 -2.83 18.64
CA PRO A 21 5.22 -1.49 19.18
C PRO A 21 6.10 -0.62 18.27
N TYR A 22 6.89 -1.27 17.42
CA TYR A 22 7.79 -0.62 16.45
C TYR A 22 7.16 -0.43 15.06
N ALA A 23 5.92 -0.88 14.85
CA ALA A 23 5.23 -0.72 13.58
C ALA A 23 4.86 0.75 13.32
N ALA A 24 4.89 1.14 12.05
CA ALA A 24 4.44 2.46 11.63
C ALA A 24 2.90 2.52 11.60
N LEU A 25 2.31 3.20 12.58
CA LEU A 25 0.86 3.41 12.68
C LEU A 25 0.38 4.52 11.74
N CYS A 26 -0.78 4.36 11.12
CA CYS A 26 -1.34 5.39 10.23
C CYS A 26 -1.71 6.67 10.99
N VAL A 27 -2.18 6.54 12.23
CA VAL A 27 -2.52 7.68 13.11
C VAL A 27 -1.31 8.55 13.47
N LYS A 28 -0.09 8.01 13.40
CA LYS A 28 1.17 8.72 13.65
C LYS A 28 1.81 9.28 12.38
N SER A 29 1.08 9.26 11.26
CA SER A 29 1.56 9.85 10.01
C SER A 29 1.86 11.34 10.18
N LYS A 30 2.92 11.82 9.53
CA LYS A 30 3.26 13.25 9.48
C LYS A 30 2.29 14.07 8.60
N GLY A 31 1.29 13.42 8.01
CA GLY A 31 0.33 14.05 7.10
C GLY A 31 0.86 14.22 5.68
N ARG A 32 0.26 15.14 4.94
CA ARG A 32 0.57 15.42 3.53
C ARG A 32 1.11 16.82 3.38
N LEU A 33 1.90 17.05 2.32
CA LEU A 33 2.39 18.40 1.97
C LEU A 33 1.23 19.37 1.72
N TYR A 34 0.18 18.90 1.05
CA TYR A 34 -1.06 19.64 0.85
C TYR A 34 -2.14 19.04 1.75
N PRO A 35 -2.77 19.84 2.63
CA PRO A 35 -3.86 19.37 3.46
C PRO A 35 -4.99 18.76 2.63
N GLU A 36 -5.51 17.63 3.09
CA GLU A 36 -6.64 16.95 2.46
C GLU A 36 -7.57 16.43 3.55
N GLU A 37 -8.87 16.56 3.33
CA GLU A 37 -9.86 16.01 4.25
C GLU A 37 -9.71 14.49 4.40
N PRO A 38 -9.72 13.95 5.64
CA PRO A 38 -9.70 12.52 5.90
C PRO A 38 -10.87 11.80 5.21
N CYS A 39 -10.62 10.58 4.73
CA CYS A 39 -11.69 9.76 4.15
C CYS A 39 -12.41 9.02 5.29
N SER A 40 -13.73 8.90 5.24
CA SER A 40 -14.49 8.15 6.25
C SER A 40 -14.20 6.64 6.24
N VAL A 41 -13.67 6.11 5.13
CA VAL A 41 -13.48 4.67 4.91
C VAL A 41 -12.02 4.22 4.86
N ARG A 42 -11.14 5.01 4.22
CA ARG A 42 -9.75 4.62 3.94
C ARG A 42 -8.77 5.37 4.82
N THR A 43 -7.83 4.65 5.41
CA THR A 43 -6.68 5.24 6.13
C THR A 43 -5.75 6.00 5.17
N ALA A 44 -4.86 6.84 5.71
CA ALA A 44 -3.92 7.60 4.88
C ALA A 44 -3.05 6.68 4.00
N TYR A 45 -2.56 5.57 4.55
CA TYR A 45 -1.76 4.59 3.80
C TYR A 45 -2.59 3.82 2.75
N MET A 46 -3.86 3.50 3.03
CA MET A 46 -4.75 2.90 2.03
C MET A 46 -4.96 3.85 0.84
N ARG A 47 -5.15 5.15 1.10
CA ARG A 47 -5.27 6.17 0.05
C ARG A 47 -4.00 6.29 -0.79
N ASP A 48 -2.82 6.22 -0.15
CA ASP A 48 -1.54 6.27 -0.85
C ASP A 48 -1.34 5.07 -1.77
N ARG A 49 -1.65 3.87 -1.27
CA ARG A 49 -1.64 2.65 -2.07
C ARG A 49 -2.51 2.80 -3.32
N ASP A 50 -3.74 3.30 -3.16
CA ASP A 50 -4.66 3.48 -4.28
C ASP A 50 -4.08 4.48 -5.32
N ARG A 51 -3.54 5.61 -4.87
CA ARG A 51 -2.90 6.60 -5.75
C ARG A 51 -1.76 6.01 -6.56
N ILE A 52 -0.92 5.20 -5.92
CA ILE A 52 0.21 4.51 -6.57
C ILE A 52 -0.31 3.56 -7.64
N ILE A 53 -1.25 2.67 -7.28
CA ILE A 53 -1.80 1.64 -8.19
C ILE A 53 -2.46 2.29 -9.42
N TYR A 54 -3.24 3.35 -9.23
CA TYR A 54 -3.95 4.00 -10.34
C TYR A 54 -3.09 5.01 -11.13
N SER A 55 -1.85 5.25 -10.72
CA SER A 55 -0.97 6.21 -11.41
C SER A 55 -0.61 5.76 -12.84
N LYS A 56 -0.38 6.73 -13.73
CA LYS A 56 0.18 6.46 -15.08
C LYS A 56 1.56 5.80 -14.98
N ALA A 57 2.35 6.16 -13.97
CA ALA A 57 3.68 5.60 -13.75
C ALA A 57 3.62 4.08 -13.46
N PHE A 58 2.71 3.65 -12.57
CA PHE A 58 2.53 2.24 -12.25
C PHE A 58 2.03 1.45 -13.47
N ARG A 59 1.07 1.99 -14.24
CA ARG A 59 0.59 1.37 -15.49
C ARG A 59 1.71 1.14 -16.52
N ARG A 60 2.66 2.07 -16.63
CA ARG A 60 3.82 1.93 -17.53
C ARG A 60 4.73 0.76 -17.16
N LEU A 61 4.73 0.30 -15.91
CA LEU A 61 5.55 -0.85 -15.48
C LEU A 61 5.17 -2.15 -16.20
N LYS A 62 3.93 -2.27 -16.70
CA LYS A 62 3.49 -3.41 -17.51
C LYS A 62 4.30 -3.57 -18.79
N HIS A 63 4.79 -2.47 -19.36
CA HIS A 63 5.53 -2.46 -20.62
C HIS A 63 7.04 -2.25 -20.42
N LYS A 64 7.52 -2.27 -19.17
CA LYS A 64 8.95 -2.23 -18.85
C LYS A 64 9.40 -3.62 -18.46
N THR A 65 10.42 -4.12 -19.13
CA THR A 65 11.01 -5.41 -18.78
C THR A 65 11.76 -5.33 -17.45
N GLN A 66 11.82 -6.47 -16.77
CA GLN A 66 12.71 -6.67 -15.64
C GLN A 66 13.91 -7.47 -16.16
N VAL A 67 15.10 -6.85 -16.13
CA VAL A 67 16.41 -7.44 -16.50
C VAL A 67 16.61 -7.72 -17.99
N PHE A 68 15.71 -8.42 -18.67
CA PHE A 68 15.91 -8.81 -20.07
C PHE A 68 15.41 -7.76 -21.08
N ILE A 69 16.08 -7.58 -22.21
CA ILE A 69 15.54 -6.84 -23.36
C ILE A 69 14.61 -7.80 -24.09
N ALA A 70 13.31 -7.51 -24.12
CA ALA A 70 12.22 -8.40 -24.56
C ALA A 70 12.61 -9.34 -25.73
N PRO A 71 13.00 -10.60 -25.45
CA PRO A 71 13.19 -11.61 -26.48
C PRO A 71 11.81 -12.11 -26.95
N GLU A 72 11.71 -12.66 -28.15
CA GLU A 72 10.48 -13.34 -28.60
C GLU A 72 10.13 -14.49 -27.62
N GLY A 73 9.02 -14.35 -26.90
CA GLY A 73 8.52 -15.31 -25.90
C GLY A 73 7.70 -14.62 -24.79
N ASP A 74 6.63 -15.26 -24.29
CA ASP A 74 5.66 -14.62 -23.37
C ASP A 74 5.96 -14.80 -21.87
N HIS A 75 7.00 -15.58 -21.52
CA HIS A 75 7.30 -15.97 -20.13
C HIS A 75 8.22 -15.01 -19.38
N TYR A 76 8.53 -13.83 -19.92
CA TYR A 76 9.44 -12.88 -19.27
C TYR A 76 8.75 -11.98 -18.25
N ARG A 77 9.46 -11.69 -17.16
CA ARG A 77 8.97 -10.79 -16.10
C ARG A 77 8.99 -9.34 -16.57
N THR A 78 7.93 -8.62 -16.26
CA THR A 78 7.87 -7.16 -16.38
C THR A 78 8.14 -6.54 -15.01
N ARG A 79 8.45 -5.25 -14.97
CA ARG A 79 8.54 -4.53 -13.68
C ARG A 79 7.23 -4.60 -12.90
N SER A 80 6.09 -4.66 -13.60
CA SER A 80 4.78 -4.81 -12.96
C SER A 80 4.62 -6.16 -12.28
N THR A 81 4.96 -7.27 -12.94
CA THR A 81 4.84 -8.60 -12.34
C THR A 81 5.81 -8.75 -11.16
N HIS A 82 7.04 -8.29 -11.32
CA HIS A 82 8.02 -8.27 -10.23
C HIS A 82 7.54 -7.44 -9.02
N THR A 83 6.95 -6.26 -9.25
CA THR A 83 6.43 -5.41 -8.16
C THR A 83 5.30 -6.11 -7.38
N ILE A 84 4.45 -6.89 -8.06
CA ILE A 84 3.39 -7.66 -7.42
C ILE A 84 3.98 -8.78 -6.54
N GLU A 85 5.00 -9.48 -7.02
CA GLU A 85 5.71 -10.53 -6.26
C GLU A 85 6.38 -9.96 -5.01
N VAL A 86 7.11 -8.85 -5.16
CA VAL A 86 7.73 -8.15 -4.03
C VAL A 86 6.68 -7.73 -3.01
N SER A 87 5.57 -7.13 -3.46
CA SER A 87 4.46 -6.73 -2.59
C SER A 87 3.86 -7.91 -1.82
N GLN A 88 3.80 -9.10 -2.42
CA GLN A 88 3.32 -10.30 -1.75
C GLN A 88 4.30 -10.78 -0.68
N ILE A 89 5.59 -10.90 -1.02
CA ILE A 89 6.62 -11.34 -0.07
C ILE A 89 6.72 -10.36 1.11
N SER A 90 6.79 -9.05 0.83
CA SER A 90 6.85 -8.02 1.87
C SER A 90 5.65 -8.05 2.82
N ARG A 91 4.43 -8.31 2.31
CA ARG A 91 3.24 -8.45 3.17
C ARG A 91 3.32 -9.67 4.08
N THR A 92 3.84 -10.79 3.60
CA THR A 92 4.03 -12.00 4.42
C THR A 92 5.06 -11.73 5.52
N LEU A 93 6.20 -11.13 5.17
CA LEU A 93 7.23 -10.77 6.15
C LEU A 93 6.71 -9.78 7.18
N ALA A 94 6.02 -8.71 6.75
CA ALA A 94 5.45 -7.72 7.66
C ALA A 94 4.45 -8.34 8.65
N ARG A 95 3.63 -9.30 8.19
CA ARG A 95 2.69 -10.03 9.06
C ARG A 95 3.38 -10.97 10.06
N ALA A 96 4.53 -11.53 9.70
CA ALA A 96 5.30 -12.39 10.59
C ALA A 96 6.04 -11.59 11.68
N LEU A 97 6.18 -10.28 11.52
CA LEU A 97 6.77 -9.35 12.48
C LEU A 97 5.72 -8.61 13.33
N LEU A 98 4.44 -8.96 13.19
CA LEU A 98 3.35 -8.38 13.99
C LEU A 98 3.48 -8.75 15.46
#